data_AF-A0A1C5WKZ1-F1
#
_entry.id   AF-A0A1C5WKZ1-F1
#
_cell.length_a   1.000
_cell.length_b   1.000
_cell.length_c   1.000
_cell.angle_alpha   90.00
_cell.angle_beta   90.00
_cell.angle_gamma   90.00
#
_symmetry.space_group_name_H-M   'P 1'
#
loop_
_entity.id
_entity.type
_entity.pdbx_description
1 polymer ?
#
loop_
_entity_poly.entity_id
_entity_poly.type
_entity_poly.pdbx_seq_one_letter_code
_entity_poly.pdbx_strand_id
1 'polypeptide(L)' 'MRTFPAWMKYVREAGLPTTLSEENADEGRLEELAAKCTMDGPVGGLEKLGKEDVVRILNLAR' A
#
# COMPACT_ATOMS: atom_id res chain seq x y z
N MET A 1 1.81 0.92 -20.24
CA MET A 1 1.86 1.29 -18.81
C MET A 1 2.44 2.70 -18.68
N ARG A 2 1.61 3.75 -18.79
CA ARG A 2 2.05 5.17 -18.77
C ARG A 2 1.15 6.08 -17.90
N THR A 3 0.22 5.53 -17.13
CA THR A 3 -0.88 6.28 -16.50
C THR A 3 -0.78 6.43 -14.99
N PHE A 4 0.14 5.73 -14.31
CA PHE A 4 0.25 5.78 -12.85
C PHE A 4 0.52 7.20 -12.29
N PRO A 5 1.40 8.03 -12.89
CA PRO A 5 1.59 9.41 -12.45
C PRO A 5 0.33 10.28 -12.58
N ALA A 6 -0.43 10.10 -13.67
CA ALA A 6 -1.68 10.84 -13.88
C ALA A 6 -2.76 10.43 -12.85
N TRP A 7 -2.80 9.15 -12.48
CA TRP A 7 -3.69 8.65 -11.44
C TRP A 7 -3.36 9.25 -10.06
N MET A 8 -2.08 9.24 -9.66
CA MET A 8 -1.67 9.84 -8.38
C MET A 8 -2.03 11.33 -8.30
N LYS A 9 -1.86 12.07 -9.41
CA LYS A 9 -2.27 13.47 -9.48
C LYS A 9 -3.77 13.63 -9.23
N TYR A 10 -4.61 12.83 -9.89
CA TYR A 10 -6.06 12.88 -9.72
C TYR A 10 -6.49 12.58 -8.27
N VAL A 11 -5.90 11.57 -7.63
CA VAL A 11 -6.18 11.22 -6.23
C VAL A 11 -5.85 12.38 -5.28
N ARG A 12 -4.70 13.04 -5.48
CA ARG A 12 -4.30 14.23 -4.72
C ARG A 12 -5.24 15.42 -4.96
N GLU A 13 -5.66 15.65 -6.21
CA GLU A 13 -6.62 16.71 -6.55
C GLU A 13 -8.01 16.46 -5.92
N ALA A 14 -8.37 15.20 -5.69
CA ALA A 14 -9.57 14.82 -4.93
C ALA A 14 -9.40 14.99 -3.40
N GLY A 15 -8.25 15.46 -2.92
CA GLY A 15 -7.96 15.66 -1.51
C GLY A 15 -7.56 14.39 -0.76
N LEU A 16 -7.17 13.34 -1.48
CA LEU A 16 -6.72 12.08 -0.88
C LEU A 16 -5.19 11.94 -0.93
N PRO A 17 -4.58 11.36 0.11
CA PRO A 17 -3.17 11.04 0.14
C PRO A 17 -2.83 9.94 -0.88
N THR A 18 -1.58 9.90 -1.31
CA THR A 18 -1.06 8.83 -2.17
C THR A 18 0.10 8.07 -1.56
N THR A 19 0.61 8.54 -0.42
CA THR A 19 1.62 7.85 0.38
C THR A 19 1.23 7.81 1.85
N LEU A 20 1.85 6.92 2.62
CA LEU A 20 1.63 6.75 4.05
C LEU A 20 2.12 7.98 4.84
N SER A 21 3.23 8.59 4.40
CA SER A 21 3.77 9.82 5.01
C SER A 21 2.77 10.98 5.01
N GLU A 22 1.91 11.08 3.98
CA GLU A 22 0.97 12.20 3.81
C GLU A 22 -0.15 12.20 4.86
N GLU A 23 -0.49 11.04 5.40
CA GLU A 23 -1.52 10.88 6.45
C GLU A 23 -0.93 10.75 7.86
N ASN A 24 0.38 10.92 8.04
CA ASN A 24 1.07 10.64 9.30
C ASN A 24 0.83 9.19 9.78
N ALA A 25 0.79 8.22 8.87
CA ALA A 25 0.67 6.81 9.25
C ALA A 25 1.94 6.36 9.99
N ASP A 26 1.78 5.48 10.99
CA ASP A 26 2.91 4.91 11.74
C ASP A 26 3.66 3.87 10.88
N GLU A 27 4.67 4.35 10.16
CA GLU A 27 5.58 3.54 9.34
C GLU A 27 6.45 2.56 10.17
N GLY A 28 6.46 2.66 11.50
CA GLY A 28 7.14 1.69 12.37
C GLY A 28 6.45 0.33 12.42
N ARG A 29 5.21 0.23 11.93
CA ARG A 29 4.34 -0.94 12.10
C ARG A 29 3.95 -1.65 10.80
N LEU A 30 4.67 -1.41 9.71
CA LEU A 30 4.35 -2.03 8.40
C LEU A 30 4.35 -3.57 8.46
N GLU A 31 5.27 -4.16 9.22
CA GLU A 31 5.34 -5.61 9.45
C GLU A 31 4.09 -6.16 10.15
N GLU A 32 3.57 -5.43 11.14
CA GLU A 32 2.35 -5.81 11.86
C GLU A 32 1.12 -5.67 10.95
N LEU A 33 1.06 -4.60 10.15
CA LEU A 33 -0.01 -4.38 9.16
C LEU A 33 -0.03 -5.50 8.12
N ALA A 34 1.14 -5.88 7.60
CA ALA A 34 1.25 -6.98 6.66
C ALA A 34 0.83 -8.32 7.29
N ALA A 35 1.27 -8.60 8.51
CA ALA A 35 0.87 -9.83 9.22
C ALA A 35 -0.65 -9.91 9.44
N LYS A 36 -1.30 -8.78 9.78
CA LYS A 36 -2.75 -8.71 9.91
C LYS A 36 -3.46 -8.88 8.57
N CYS A 37 -2.94 -8.25 7.51
CA CYS A 37 -3.49 -8.36 6.16
C CYS A 37 -3.52 -9.80 5.66
N THR A 38 -2.52 -10.61 6.00
CA THR A 38 -2.38 -12.00 5.54
C THR A 38 -2.67 -13.04 6.62
N MET A 39 -3.34 -12.67 7.72
CA MET A 39 -3.56 -13.57 8.87
C MET A 39 -4.37 -14.81 8.50
N ASP A 40 -5.36 -14.66 7.60
CA ASP A 40 -6.19 -15.74 7.09
C ASP A 40 -5.60 -16.40 5.81
N GLY A 41 -4.34 -16.09 5.49
CA GLY A 41 -3.63 -16.57 4.30
C GLY A 41 -3.36 -15.48 3.24
N PRO A 42 -2.75 -15.84 2.10
CA PRO A 42 -2.40 -14.90 1.05
C PRO A 42 -3.62 -14.20 0.44
N VAL A 43 -3.50 -12.88 0.21
CA VAL A 43 -4.58 -12.04 -0.33
C VAL A 43 -4.40 -11.78 -1.82
N GLY A 44 -5.46 -11.32 -2.51
CA GLY A 44 -5.40 -10.94 -3.92
C GLY A 44 -6.07 -11.93 -4.88
N GLY A 45 -6.69 -11.38 -5.93
CA GLY A 45 -7.39 -12.14 -6.97
C GLY A 45 -6.62 -12.28 -8.28
N LEU A 46 -5.76 -11.31 -8.61
CA LEU A 46 -4.88 -11.37 -9.79
C LEU A 46 -3.60 -12.16 -9.50
N GLU A 47 -2.94 -11.82 -8.39
CA GLU A 47 -1.77 -12.51 -7.84
C GLU A 47 -2.00 -12.78 -6.36
N LYS A 48 -1.45 -13.87 -5.85
CA LYS A 48 -1.49 -14.18 -4.41
C LYS A 48 -0.32 -13.51 -3.71
N LEU A 49 -0.64 -12.63 -2.77
CA LEU A 49 0.32 -11.80 -2.03
C LEU A 49 0.47 -12.37 -0.62
N GLY A 50 1.68 -12.80 -0.29
CA GLY A 50 2.08 -13.18 1.07
C GLY A 50 2.46 -11.96 1.91
N LYS A 51 2.82 -12.19 3.17
CA LYS A 51 3.19 -11.13 4.11
C LYS A 51 4.31 -10.26 3.55
N GLU A 52 5.35 -10.87 2.99
CA GLU A 52 6.54 -10.18 2.46
C GLU A 52 6.21 -9.33 1.23
N ASP A 53 5.23 -9.75 0.40
CA ASP A 53 4.73 -8.95 -0.71
C ASP A 53 4.03 -7.69 -0.19
N VAL A 54 3.16 -7.86 0.81
CA VAL A 54 2.44 -6.74 1.42
C VAL A 54 3.42 -5.76 2.07
N VAL A 55 4.45 -6.23 2.76
CA VAL A 55 5.52 -5.35 3.30
C VAL A 55 6.22 -4.58 2.18
N ARG A 56 6.56 -5.23 1.06
CA ARG A 56 7.20 -4.55 -0.09
C ARG A 56 6.29 -3.47 -0.67
N ILE A 57 5.00 -3.75 -0.82
CA ILE A 57 4.02 -2.79 -1.35
C ILE A 57 3.86 -1.60 -0.40
N LEU A 58 3.76 -1.84 0.91
CA LEU A 58 3.71 -0.77 1.91
C LEU A 58 4.98 0.09 1.87
N ASN A 59 6.16 -0.49 1.64
CA ASN A 59 7.41 0.26 1.49
C ASN A 59 7.46 1.11 0.22
N LEU A 60 6.82 0.68 -0.88
CA LEU A 60 6.69 1.50 -2.10
C LEU A 60 5.77 2.71 -1.90
N ALA A 61 4.84 2.60 -0.95
CA ALA A 61 3.84 3.61 -0.64
C ALA A 61 4.24 4.54 0.53
N ARG A 62 5.49 4.49 1.01
CA ARG A 62 5.98 5.39 2.06
C ARG A 62 5.97 6.85 1.60
#